data_AF-B1CAW8-F1
#
_entry.id   AF-B1CAW8-F1
#
_cell.length_a   1.000
_cell.length_b   1.000
_cell.length_c   1.000
_cell.angle_alpha   90.00
_cell.angle_beta   90.00
_cell.angle_gamma   90.00
#
_symmetry.space_group_name_H-M   'P 1'
#
loop_
_entity.id
_entity.type
_entity.pdbx_description
1 polymer ?
#
loop_
_entity_poly.entity_id
_entity_poly.type
_entity_poly.pdbx_seq_one_letter_code
_entity_poly.pdbx_strand_id
1 'polypeptide(L)'
;MHIDGYCPGCGGGDGHQSCKIVKCAITTSSPEFCSLCSEYPCKNYEHITDFDSFITHQNMFANLKKLNNIGIEQYKKELEEKIKILNLLLNKYNDGRKKSFYCLAVNLLELNDINEVISKLNEKTRNETDLKKKAKIAQELFNSAAKNKNITLKLNKKRK
;
A
#
# COMPACT_ATOMS: atom_id res chain seq x y z
N MET A 1 -12.39 -0.57 -1.28
CA MET A 1 -13.83 -0.47 -0.98
C MET A 1 -14.25 -1.86 -0.56
N HIS A 2 -14.79 -2.03 0.65
CA HIS A 2 -15.42 -3.30 1.00
C HIS A 2 -16.89 -3.16 0.64
N ILE A 3 -17.35 -3.93 -0.34
CA ILE A 3 -18.77 -4.07 -0.64
C ILE A 3 -19.21 -5.31 0.13
N ASP A 4 -20.19 -5.17 1.03
CA ASP A 4 -20.70 -6.26 1.87
C ASP A 4 -19.63 -7.05 2.64
N GLY A 5 -18.60 -6.35 3.13
CA GLY A 5 -17.55 -6.95 3.96
C GLY A 5 -16.42 -7.64 3.19
N TYR A 6 -16.42 -7.64 1.86
CA TYR A 6 -15.31 -8.17 1.05
C TYR A 6 -14.82 -7.17 0.00
N CYS A 7 -13.57 -7.32 -0.44
CA CYS A 7 -13.03 -6.52 -1.54
C CYS A 7 -13.42 -7.22 -2.86
N PRO A 8 -14.20 -6.61 -3.76
CA PRO A 8 -14.63 -7.26 -5.00
C PRO A 8 -13.49 -7.44 -6.02
N GLY A 9 -12.27 -7.06 -5.64
CA GLY A 9 -11.12 -7.02 -6.53
C GLY A 9 -11.27 -6.00 -7.65
N CYS A 10 -10.30 -6.01 -8.56
CA CYS A 10 -10.38 -5.23 -9.81
C CYS A 10 -11.23 -5.94 -10.88
N GLY A 11 -11.96 -7.01 -10.53
CA GLY A 11 -12.44 -8.00 -11.49
C GLY A 11 -13.96 -8.16 -11.63
N GLY A 12 -14.80 -7.71 -10.70
CA GLY A 12 -16.22 -8.03 -10.86
C GLY A 12 -17.14 -7.55 -9.76
N GLY A 13 -17.51 -6.28 -9.79
CA GLY A 13 -18.62 -5.76 -9.02
C GLY A 13 -19.19 -4.49 -9.64
N ASP A 14 -20.43 -4.16 -9.30
CA ASP A 14 -21.07 -2.93 -9.74
C ASP A 14 -20.22 -1.70 -9.36
N GLY A 15 -20.02 -0.80 -10.32
CA GLY A 15 -19.17 0.40 -10.16
C GLY A 15 -17.70 0.23 -10.52
N HIS A 16 -17.26 -0.94 -10.99
CA HIS A 16 -15.89 -1.13 -11.46
C HIS A 16 -15.62 -0.34 -12.76
N GLN A 17 -14.59 0.52 -12.74
CA GLN A 17 -14.15 1.24 -13.94
C GLN A 17 -13.39 0.29 -14.86
N SER A 18 -13.74 0.26 -16.15
CA SER A 18 -13.04 -0.59 -17.12
C SER A 18 -11.54 -0.28 -17.14
N CYS A 19 -10.71 -1.31 -16.89
CA CYS A 19 -9.25 -1.20 -16.88
C CYS A 19 -8.67 -2.04 -18.02
N LYS A 20 -7.71 -1.48 -18.77
CA LYS A 20 -7.03 -2.18 -19.89
C LYS A 20 -6.38 -3.50 -19.45
N ILE A 21 -5.85 -3.55 -18.22
CA ILE A 21 -5.20 -4.75 -17.66
C ILE A 21 -6.22 -5.85 -17.38
N VAL A 22 -7.35 -5.49 -16.76
CA VAL A 22 -8.44 -6.44 -16.47
C VAL A 22 -9.05 -6.97 -17.76
N LYS A 23 -9.30 -6.08 -18.73
CA LYS A 23 -9.79 -6.47 -20.05
C LYS A 23 -8.83 -7.44 -20.73
N CYS A 24 -7.53 -7.16 -20.70
CA CYS A 24 -6.50 -8.06 -21.21
C CYS A 24 -6.63 -9.44 -20.55
N ALA A 25 -6.61 -9.49 -19.22
CA ALA A 25 -6.67 -10.74 -18.47
C ALA A 25 -7.87 -11.63 -18.82
N ILE A 26 -9.04 -11.01 -19.01
CA ILE A 26 -10.28 -11.70 -19.42
C ILE A 26 -10.15 -12.20 -20.87
N THR A 27 -9.69 -11.35 -21.80
CA THR A 27 -9.67 -11.68 -23.23
C THR A 27 -8.61 -12.71 -23.62
N THR A 28 -7.49 -12.77 -22.90
CA THR A 28 -6.36 -13.63 -23.25
C THR A 28 -6.25 -14.86 -22.35
N SER A 29 -7.26 -15.13 -21.50
CA SER A 29 -7.21 -16.16 -20.46
C SER A 29 -5.88 -16.12 -19.68
N SER A 30 -5.50 -14.92 -19.25
CA SER A 30 -4.21 -14.70 -18.59
C SER A 30 -4.08 -15.53 -17.32
N PRO A 31 -2.84 -15.85 -16.92
CA PRO A 31 -2.60 -16.47 -15.62
C PRO A 31 -3.10 -15.57 -14.49
N GLU A 32 -3.25 -16.17 -13.29
CA GLU A 32 -3.82 -15.53 -12.09
C GLU A 32 -3.19 -14.16 -11.78
N PHE A 33 -1.90 -13.99 -12.07
CA PHE A 33 -1.19 -12.73 -11.95
C PHE A 33 -0.51 -12.36 -13.27
N CYS A 34 -0.52 -11.07 -13.61
CA CYS A 34 0.21 -10.57 -14.79
C CYS A 34 1.70 -10.93 -14.74
N SER A 35 2.30 -11.01 -13.55
CA SER A 35 3.70 -11.40 -13.35
C SER A 35 4.04 -12.85 -13.70
N LEU A 36 3.03 -13.67 -14.03
CA LEU A 36 3.17 -15.04 -14.53
C LEU A 36 3.02 -15.13 -16.06
N CYS A 37 2.64 -14.03 -16.73
CA CYS A 37 2.56 -13.98 -18.18
C CYS A 37 3.98 -13.94 -18.78
N SER A 38 4.20 -14.70 -19.85
CA SER A 38 5.51 -14.73 -20.56
C SER A 38 5.90 -13.39 -21.16
N GLU A 39 4.93 -12.53 -21.47
CA GLU A 39 5.16 -11.19 -22.00
C GLU A 39 5.37 -10.14 -20.91
N TYR A 40 5.30 -10.51 -19.62
CA TYR A 40 5.42 -9.54 -18.53
C TYR A 40 6.89 -9.16 -18.24
N PRO A 41 7.19 -7.85 -18.05
CA PRO A 41 6.29 -6.70 -18.18
C PRO A 41 6.02 -6.35 -19.65
N CYS A 42 4.73 -6.21 -20.02
CA CYS A 42 4.32 -5.91 -21.40
C CYS A 42 3.96 -4.41 -21.58
N LYS A 43 3.61 -4.01 -22.81
CA LYS A 43 3.18 -2.63 -23.15
C LYS A 43 2.06 -2.06 -22.28
N ASN A 44 1.24 -2.90 -21.64
CA ASN A 44 0.20 -2.44 -20.73
C ASN A 44 0.77 -1.80 -19.45
N TYR A 45 1.99 -2.16 -19.06
CA TYR A 45 2.72 -1.67 -17.89
C TYR A 45 3.66 -0.50 -18.20
N GLU A 46 3.77 -0.11 -19.47
CA GLU A 46 4.52 1.09 -19.86
C GLU A 46 3.93 2.33 -19.19
N HIS A 47 4.80 3.16 -18.60
CA HIS A 47 4.44 4.39 -17.86
C HIS A 47 3.48 4.22 -16.67
N ILE A 48 3.16 2.99 -16.24
CA ILE A 48 2.13 2.77 -15.20
C ILE A 48 2.53 3.30 -13.82
N THR A 49 3.83 3.49 -13.59
CA THR A 49 4.39 4.02 -12.34
C THR A 49 4.84 5.48 -12.45
N ASP A 50 4.67 6.11 -13.63
CA ASP A 50 5.06 7.51 -13.84
C ASP A 50 4.25 8.45 -12.97
N PHE A 51 2.98 8.11 -12.71
CA PHE A 51 2.09 8.87 -11.85
C PHE A 51 1.23 7.94 -11.00
N ASP A 52 1.02 8.37 -9.77
CA ASP A 52 0.13 7.75 -8.81
C ASP A 52 -1.32 8.15 -9.09
N SER A 53 -2.24 7.22 -8.81
CA SER A 53 -3.67 7.45 -8.87
C SER A 53 -4.19 8.01 -7.53
N PHE A 54 -5.27 7.43 -7.01
CA PHE A 54 -5.68 7.67 -5.62
C PHE A 54 -4.81 6.89 -4.61
N ILE A 55 -4.06 5.89 -5.08
CA ILE A 55 -3.01 5.18 -4.35
C ILE A 55 -1.67 5.27 -5.09
N THR A 56 -0.58 4.98 -4.38
CA THR A 56 0.76 4.92 -4.99
C THR A 56 0.91 3.70 -5.90
N HIS A 57 1.64 3.87 -7.00
CA HIS A 57 2.04 2.80 -7.91
C HIS A 57 3.53 2.43 -7.75
N GLN A 58 4.30 3.15 -6.91
CA GLN A 58 5.76 3.02 -6.82
C GLN A 58 6.22 1.59 -6.52
N ASN A 59 5.49 0.86 -5.68
CA ASN A 59 5.82 -0.53 -5.32
C ASN A 59 5.17 -1.58 -6.23
N MET A 60 4.47 -1.21 -7.31
CA MET A 60 3.69 -2.16 -8.12
C MET A 60 4.55 -3.32 -8.66
N PHE A 61 5.68 -3.02 -9.30
CA PHE A 61 6.59 -4.04 -9.83
C PHE A 61 7.29 -4.83 -8.73
N ALA A 62 7.76 -4.15 -7.68
CA ALA A 62 8.43 -4.77 -6.55
C ALA A 62 7.51 -5.77 -5.83
N ASN A 63 6.24 -5.40 -5.63
CA ASN A 63 5.22 -6.25 -5.00
C ASN A 63 4.92 -7.49 -5.85
N LEU A 64 4.78 -7.34 -7.17
CA LEU A 64 4.57 -8.47 -8.07
C LEU A 64 5.78 -9.41 -8.11
N LYS A 65 7.00 -8.85 -8.08
CA LYS A 65 8.23 -9.66 -7.94
C LYS A 65 8.29 -10.38 -6.60
N LYS A 66 7.94 -9.69 -5.51
CA LYS A 66 7.90 -10.28 -4.16
C LYS A 66 6.90 -11.42 -4.10
N LEU A 67 5.68 -11.21 -4.61
CA LEU A 67 4.65 -12.25 -4.74
C LEU A 67 5.20 -13.50 -5.44
N ASN A 68 5.86 -13.33 -6.59
CA ASN A 68 6.47 -14.45 -7.32
C ASN A 68 7.57 -15.16 -6.50
N ASN A 69 8.34 -14.41 -5.69
CA ASN A 69 9.46 -14.96 -4.93
C ASN A 69 9.01 -15.72 -3.66
N ILE A 70 8.03 -15.21 -2.93
CA ILE A 70 7.63 -15.76 -1.62
C ILE A 70 6.33 -16.55 -1.67
N GLY A 71 5.57 -16.47 -2.76
CA GLY A 71 4.27 -17.12 -2.91
C GLY A 71 3.11 -16.28 -2.36
N ILE A 72 1.90 -16.59 -2.83
CA ILE A 72 0.67 -15.86 -2.49
C ILE A 72 0.33 -15.95 -1.00
N GLU A 73 0.51 -17.10 -0.37
CA GLU A 73 0.14 -17.30 1.04
C GLU A 73 1.01 -16.45 1.98
N GLN A 74 2.32 -16.43 1.77
CA GLN A 74 3.26 -15.62 2.54
C GLN A 74 3.02 -14.13 2.29
N TYR A 75 2.80 -13.75 1.04
CA TYR A 75 2.51 -12.36 0.69
C TYR A 75 1.18 -11.88 1.30
N LYS A 76 0.15 -12.73 1.32
CA LYS A 76 -1.14 -12.44 1.96
C LYS A 76 -0.98 -12.24 3.46
N LYS A 77 -0.22 -13.09 4.16
CA LYS A 77 0.07 -12.91 5.59
C LYS A 77 0.72 -11.56 5.88
N GLU A 78 1.69 -11.15 5.05
CA GLU A 78 2.31 -9.83 5.18
C GLU A 78 1.29 -8.70 4.99
N LEU A 79 0.41 -8.79 3.99
CA LEU A 79 -0.63 -7.80 3.76
C LEU A 79 -1.62 -7.72 4.93
N GLU A 80 -2.01 -8.85 5.51
CA GLU A 80 -2.87 -8.90 6.70
C GLU A 80 -2.22 -8.21 7.91
N GLU A 81 -0.92 -8.39 8.13
CA GLU A 81 -0.19 -7.67 9.16
C GLU A 81 -0.13 -6.16 8.90
N LYS A 82 0.17 -5.76 7.66
CA LYS A 82 0.12 -4.35 7.25
C LYS A 82 -1.28 -3.74 7.47
N ILE A 83 -2.35 -4.49 7.19
CA ILE A 83 -3.74 -4.06 7.44
C ILE A 83 -3.99 -3.86 8.95
N LYS A 84 -3.57 -4.81 9.80
CA LYS A 84 -3.70 -4.68 11.27
C LYS A 84 -2.99 -3.43 11.78
N ILE A 85 -1.77 -3.17 11.31
CA ILE A 85 -0.99 -2.00 11.67
C ILE A 85 -1.66 -0.71 11.17
N LEU A 86 -2.15 -0.69 9.93
CA LEU A 86 -2.87 0.47 9.41
C LEU A 86 -4.12 0.78 10.25
N ASN A 87 -4.89 -0.23 10.63
CA ASN A 87 -6.06 -0.05 11.50
C ASN A 87 -5.66 0.51 12.89
N LEU A 88 -4.55 0.02 13.46
CA LEU A 88 -4.00 0.58 14.70
C LEU A 88 -3.67 2.08 14.55
N LEU A 89 -2.97 2.45 13.47
CA LEU A 89 -2.61 3.84 13.17
C LEU A 89 -3.84 4.73 13.01
N LEU A 90 -4.83 4.26 12.26
CA LEU A 90 -6.06 4.99 12.02
C LEU A 90 -6.91 5.18 13.28
N ASN A 91 -6.92 4.20 14.19
CA ASN A 91 -7.72 4.27 15.41
C ASN A 91 -7.03 5.06 16.53
N LYS A 92 -5.71 4.93 16.68
CA LYS A 92 -4.99 5.46 17.86
C LYS A 92 -4.12 6.68 17.59
N TYR A 93 -3.84 6.99 16.32
CA TYR A 93 -2.85 8.01 15.93
C TYR A 93 -3.37 8.97 14.84
N ASN A 94 -4.57 8.78 14.30
CA ASN A 94 -5.13 9.69 13.30
C ASN A 94 -5.88 10.86 13.95
N ASP A 95 -5.33 12.06 13.84
CA ASP A 95 -5.95 13.33 14.29
C ASP A 95 -7.05 13.87 13.35
N GLY A 96 -7.53 13.04 12.42
CA GLY A 96 -8.48 13.42 11.36
C GLY A 96 -7.81 13.89 10.06
N ARG A 97 -6.48 14.04 10.01
CA ARG A 97 -5.75 14.57 8.83
C ARG A 97 -4.65 13.63 8.32
N LYS A 98 -4.35 12.53 9.02
CA LYS A 98 -3.21 11.64 8.69
C LYS A 98 -3.58 10.35 7.96
N LYS A 99 -4.86 10.10 7.67
CA LYS A 99 -5.31 8.88 6.97
C LYS A 99 -4.50 8.58 5.71
N SER A 100 -4.44 9.52 4.75
CA SER A 100 -3.70 9.32 3.49
C SER A 100 -2.21 9.12 3.71
N PHE A 101 -1.63 9.79 4.72
CA PHE A 101 -0.22 9.63 5.07
C PHE A 101 0.07 8.20 5.57
N TYR A 102 -0.75 7.67 6.48
CA TYR A 102 -0.57 6.29 6.98
C TYR A 102 -0.80 5.25 5.89
N CYS A 103 -1.82 5.42 5.04
CA CYS A 103 -2.02 4.53 3.89
C CYS A 103 -0.77 4.49 2.99
N LEU A 104 -0.17 5.66 2.73
CA LEU A 104 1.02 5.76 1.90
C LEU A 104 2.25 5.14 2.57
N ALA A 105 2.49 5.44 3.85
CA ALA A 105 3.62 4.91 4.60
C ALA A 105 3.58 3.38 4.71
N VAL A 106 2.43 2.81 5.05
CA VAL A 106 2.25 1.36 5.16
C VAL A 106 2.36 0.66 3.80
N ASN A 107 1.96 1.32 2.71
CA ASN A 107 2.11 0.77 1.37
C ASN A 107 3.56 0.75 0.90
N LEU A 108 4.31 1.82 1.17
CA LEU A 108 5.67 2.00 0.65
C LEU A 108 6.76 1.31 1.47
N LEU A 109 6.60 1.23 2.79
CA LEU A 109 7.58 0.62 3.68
C LEU A 109 7.43 -0.90 3.76
N GLU A 110 8.55 -1.59 3.96
CA GLU A 110 8.56 -3.02 4.26
C GLU A 110 8.00 -3.27 5.67
N LEU A 111 7.40 -4.45 5.86
CA LEU A 111 6.76 -4.81 7.12
C LEU A 111 7.72 -4.69 8.32
N ASN A 112 8.98 -5.07 8.16
CA ASN A 112 10.00 -4.93 9.21
C ASN A 112 10.22 -3.48 9.63
N ASP A 113 10.35 -2.57 8.66
CA ASP A 113 10.55 -1.14 8.95
C ASP A 113 9.31 -0.54 9.66
N ILE A 114 8.10 -0.97 9.26
CA ILE A 114 6.86 -0.56 9.89
C ILE A 114 6.82 -1.07 11.34
N ASN A 115 7.17 -2.33 11.59
CA ASN A 115 7.17 -2.91 12.93
C ASN A 115 8.15 -2.19 13.86
N GLU A 116 9.34 -1.83 13.39
CA GLU A 116 10.29 -1.01 14.15
C GLU A 116 9.71 0.37 14.52
N VAL A 117 9.02 1.02 13.57
CA VAL A 117 8.34 2.30 13.82
C VAL A 117 7.24 2.13 14.88
N ILE A 118 6.41 1.08 14.79
CA ILE A 118 5.34 0.81 15.75
C ILE A 118 5.90 0.55 17.15
N SER A 119 7.00 -0.20 17.26
CA SER A 119 7.67 -0.43 18.54
C SER A 119 8.09 0.88 19.20
N LYS A 120 8.84 1.72 18.47
CA LYS A 120 9.27 3.06 18.94
C LYS A 120 8.09 3.98 19.26
N LEU A 121 7.02 3.88 18.49
CA LEU A 121 5.82 4.68 18.67
C LEU A 121 5.09 4.31 19.97
N ASN A 122 4.96 3.01 20.26
CA ASN A 122 4.34 2.53 21.50
C ASN A 122 5.13 2.96 22.74
N GLU A 123 6.46 2.97 22.68
CA GLU A 123 7.30 3.48 23.76
C GLU A 123 7.13 4.99 23.96
N LYS A 124 7.26 5.78 22.89
CA LYS A 124 7.20 7.25 22.94
C LYS A 124 5.83 7.81 23.31
N THR A 125 4.77 7.04 23.07
CA THR A 125 3.38 7.48 23.32
C THR A 125 2.71 6.76 24.48
N ARG A 126 3.46 5.97 25.27
CA ARG A 126 2.92 5.14 26.37
C ARG A 126 2.00 5.91 27.31
N ASN A 127 2.37 7.14 27.67
CA ASN A 127 1.62 8.00 28.60
C ASN A 127 0.98 9.22 27.90
N GLU A 128 1.04 9.29 26.57
CA GLU A 128 0.50 10.42 25.81
C GLU A 128 -0.97 10.19 25.46
N THR A 129 -1.83 11.10 25.89
CA THR A 129 -3.28 11.05 25.66
C THR A 129 -3.73 12.02 24.58
N ASP A 130 -2.95 13.05 24.26
CA ASP A 130 -3.25 14.00 23.21
C ASP A 130 -3.00 13.38 21.83
N LEU A 131 -4.11 13.13 21.12
CA LEU A 131 -4.11 12.56 19.78
C LEU A 131 -3.25 13.36 18.77
N LYS A 132 -3.20 14.69 18.87
CA LYS A 132 -2.39 15.52 17.96
C LYS A 132 -0.90 15.30 18.19
N LYS A 133 -0.47 15.18 19.46
CA LYS A 133 0.92 14.87 19.80
C LYS A 133 1.30 13.46 19.35
N LYS A 134 0.43 12.48 19.58
CA LYS A 134 0.62 11.10 19.07
C LYS A 134 0.75 11.08 17.55
N ALA A 135 -0.13 11.79 16.83
CA ALA A 135 -0.10 11.88 15.38
C ALA A 135 1.21 12.51 14.86
N LYS A 136 1.70 13.56 15.54
CA LYS A 136 2.98 14.21 15.23
C LYS A 136 4.15 13.26 15.42
N ILE A 137 4.24 12.58 16.55
CA ILE A 137 5.30 11.59 16.84
C ILE A 137 5.28 10.47 15.80
N ALA A 138 4.11 9.92 15.49
CA ALA A 138 3.97 8.90 14.45
C ALA A 138 4.47 9.40 13.09
N GLN A 139 4.09 10.62 12.70
CA GLN A 139 4.54 11.21 11.44
C GLN A 139 6.06 11.36 11.37
N GLU A 140 6.69 11.83 12.45
CA GLU A 140 8.15 11.99 12.52
C GLU A 140 8.90 10.66 12.41
N LEU A 141 8.42 9.61 13.08
CA LEU A 141 9.01 8.27 13.00
C LEU A 141 8.89 7.67 11.59
N PHE A 142 7.71 7.76 10.98
CA PHE A 142 7.50 7.26 9.62
C PHE A 142 8.33 8.04 8.58
N ASN A 143 8.42 9.36 8.70
CA ASN A 143 9.28 10.16 7.82
C ASN A 143 10.75 9.77 7.97
N SER A 144 11.21 9.49 9.19
CA SER A 144 12.58 9.07 9.45
C SER A 144 12.87 7.69 8.85
N ALA A 145 11.97 6.73 9.03
CA ALA A 145 12.08 5.39 8.44
C ALA A 145 12.09 5.46 6.90
N ALA A 146 11.19 6.24 6.31
CA ALA A 146 11.14 6.43 4.86
C ALA A 146 12.41 7.10 4.32
N LYS A 147 12.92 8.15 5.00
CA LYS A 147 14.18 8.81 4.64
C LYS A 147 15.35 7.83 4.62
N ASN A 148 15.45 6.94 5.61
CA ASN A 148 16.52 5.93 5.69
C ASN A 148 16.47 4.92 4.52
N LYS A 149 15.30 4.76 3.88
CA LYS A 149 15.12 3.90 2.70
C LYS A 149 15.09 4.68 1.39
N ASN A 150 15.38 5.98 1.42
CA ASN A 150 15.24 6.89 0.28
C ASN A 150 13.83 6.91 -0.32
N ILE A 151 12.81 6.73 0.51
CA ILE A 151 11.40 6.74 0.14
C ILE A 151 10.80 8.11 0.44
N THR A 152 10.06 8.66 -0.52
CA THR A 152 9.27 9.88 -0.32
C THR A 152 7.82 9.54 0.00
N LEU A 153 7.34 9.92 1.18
CA LEU A 153 5.95 9.74 1.60
C LEU A 153 5.02 10.82 1.01
N LYS A 154 5.02 10.95 -0.32
CA LYS A 154 4.12 11.82 -1.07
C LYS A 154 3.70 11.14 -2.38
N LEU A 155 2.42 11.27 -2.75
CA LEU A 155 1.94 10.79 -4.04
C LEU A 155 2.53 11.63 -5.18
N ASN A 156 3.03 10.95 -6.20
CA ASN A 156 3.51 11.52 -7.44
C ASN A 156 2.33 11.74 -8.41
N LYS A 157 1.65 12.88 -8.32
CA LYS A 157 0.50 13.19 -9.17
C LYS A 157 0.91 13.94 -10.43
N LYS A 158 0.30 13.58 -11.56
CA LYS A 158 0.42 14.35 -12.80
C LYS A 158 -0.05 15.79 -12.57
N ARG A 159 0.79 16.76 -12.92
CA ARG A 159 0.41 18.18 -12.90
C ARG A 159 -0.66 18.39 -13.96
N LYS A 160 -1.72 19.11 -13.60
CA LYS A 160 -2.75 19.55 -14.55
C LYS A 160 -2.19 20.67 -15.41
#